data_AF-A0A7S1ZTH5-F1
#
_entry.id   AF-A0A7S1ZTH5-F1
#
_cell.length_a   1.000
_cell.length_b   1.000
_cell.length_c   1.000
_cell.angle_alpha   90.00
_cell.angle_beta   90.00
_cell.angle_gamma   90.00
#
_symmetry.space_group_name_H-M   'P 1'
#
loop_
_entity.id
_entity.type
_entity.pdbx_description
1 polymer ?
#
loop_
_entity_poly.entity_id
_entity_poly.type
_entity_poly.pdbx_seq_one_letter_code
_entity_poly.pdbx_strand_id
1 'polypeptide(L)'
;TTFREAEVLGLRLMQEGDYERALKAFKNGMKLPGSRTDIVRTKMLSGPSPVGGAQGGTEGEVVRTLDEFETQAAHYNIACACARLGEVAESVANLKKSFDAGFDNYSTVRADPDLGAVHGTAEFEGLMDQYDNRGGGGLFGFLGGK
;
A
#
# COMPACT_ATOMS: atom_id res chain seq x y z
N THR A 1 3.72 -15.10 -13.51
CA THR A 1 2.66 -14.18 -13.07
C THR A 1 3.24 -13.15 -12.13
N THR A 2 2.89 -11.88 -12.30
CA THR A 2 3.33 -10.72 -11.50
C THR A 2 2.18 -10.18 -10.64
N PHE A 3 2.49 -9.33 -9.67
CA PHE A 3 1.50 -8.57 -8.91
C PHE A 3 0.51 -7.87 -9.84
N ARG A 4 1.03 -7.16 -10.86
CA ARG A 4 0.21 -6.39 -11.82
C ARG A 4 -0.82 -7.24 -12.56
N GLU A 5 -0.45 -8.45 -12.98
CA GLU A 5 -1.40 -9.35 -13.66
C GLU A 5 -2.53 -9.81 -12.73
N ALA A 6 -2.21 -10.07 -11.46
CA ALA A 6 -3.20 -10.43 -10.44
C ALA A 6 -4.09 -9.24 -10.06
N GLU A 7 -3.53 -8.03 -9.98
CA GLU A 7 -4.27 -6.78 -9.76
C GLU A 7 -5.30 -6.56 -10.87
N VAL A 8 -4.90 -6.65 -12.14
CA VAL A 8 -5.81 -6.49 -13.29
C VAL A 8 -6.93 -7.52 -13.28
N LEU A 9 -6.63 -8.77 -12.91
CA LEU A 9 -7.65 -9.81 -12.76
C LEU A 9 -8.64 -9.45 -11.63
N GLY A 10 -8.14 -9.04 -10.47
CA GLY A 10 -8.98 -8.67 -9.33
C GLY A 10 -9.88 -7.48 -9.66
N LEU A 11 -9.36 -6.44 -10.32
CA LEU A 11 -10.15 -5.28 -10.76
C LEU A 11 -11.25 -5.65 -11.75
N ARG A 12 -10.99 -6.59 -12.68
CA ARG A 12 -12.04 -7.12 -13.57
C ARG A 12 -13.13 -7.84 -12.79
N LEU A 13 -12.75 -8.68 -11.82
CA LEU A 13 -13.71 -9.41 -10.98
C LEU A 13 -14.55 -8.46 -10.13
N MET A 14 -13.97 -7.36 -9.63
CA MET A 14 -14.74 -6.29 -8.96
C MET A 14 -15.82 -5.71 -9.88
N GLN A 15 -15.49 -5.42 -11.13
CA GLN A 15 -16.45 -4.90 -12.13
C GLN A 15 -17.57 -5.91 -12.45
N GLU A 16 -17.26 -7.20 -12.40
CA GLU A 16 -18.23 -8.29 -12.60
C GLU A 16 -19.10 -8.55 -11.35
N GLY A 17 -18.78 -7.93 -10.21
CA GLY A 17 -19.46 -8.16 -8.93
C GLY A 17 -19.01 -9.42 -8.19
N ASP A 18 -17.95 -10.09 -8.67
CA ASP A 18 -17.40 -11.31 -8.08
C ASP A 18 -16.34 -10.96 -7.02
N TYR A 19 -16.80 -10.36 -5.93
CA TYR A 19 -15.94 -9.77 -4.89
C TYR A 19 -15.12 -10.83 -4.14
N GLU A 20 -15.63 -12.04 -3.98
CA GLU A 20 -14.93 -13.15 -3.34
C GLU A 20 -13.70 -13.57 -4.16
N ARG A 21 -13.88 -13.72 -5.48
CA ARG A 21 -12.75 -14.05 -6.37
C ARG A 21 -11.81 -12.86 -6.54
N ALA A 22 -12.32 -11.64 -6.55
CA ALA A 22 -11.50 -10.43 -6.56
C ALA A 22 -10.57 -10.37 -5.34
N LEU A 23 -11.13 -10.54 -4.14
CA LEU A 23 -10.37 -10.59 -2.88
C LEU A 23 -9.27 -11.65 -2.92
N LYS A 24 -9.59 -12.84 -3.41
CA LYS A 24 -8.62 -13.93 -3.58
C LYS A 24 -7.52 -13.57 -4.58
N ALA A 25 -7.87 -12.92 -5.69
CA ALA A 25 -6.90 -12.47 -6.69
C ALA A 25 -5.92 -11.45 -6.09
N PHE A 26 -6.40 -10.44 -5.38
CA PHE A 26 -5.55 -9.43 -4.74
C PHE A 26 -4.62 -10.04 -3.68
N LYS A 27 -5.17 -10.88 -2.78
CA LYS A 27 -4.37 -11.58 -1.74
C LYS A 27 -3.30 -12.49 -2.32
N ASN A 28 -3.57 -13.11 -3.47
CA ASN A 28 -2.56 -13.91 -4.18
C ASN A 28 -1.55 -13.02 -4.90
N GLY A 29 -1.98 -11.89 -5.46
CA GLY A 29 -1.11 -10.90 -6.10
C GLY A 29 0.00 -10.41 -5.18
N MET A 30 -0.30 -10.17 -3.91
CA MET A 30 0.71 -9.76 -2.90
C MET A 30 1.83 -10.79 -2.67
N LYS A 31 1.64 -12.04 -3.11
CA LYS A 31 2.64 -13.11 -3.00
C LYS A 31 3.48 -13.27 -4.27
N LEU A 32 3.15 -12.50 -5.32
CA LEU A 32 3.83 -12.54 -6.60
C LEU A 32 4.91 -11.46 -6.66
N PRO A 33 5.89 -11.60 -7.56
CA PRO A 33 6.87 -10.55 -7.80
C PRO A 33 6.19 -9.23 -8.19
N GLY A 34 6.71 -8.13 -7.66
CA GLY A 34 6.36 -6.77 -8.09
C GLY A 34 6.63 -6.57 -9.59
N SER A 35 5.99 -5.55 -10.15
CA SER A 35 6.08 -5.27 -11.59
C SER A 35 7.39 -4.59 -11.98
N ARG A 36 8.04 -3.89 -11.04
CA ARG A 36 9.31 -3.19 -11.26
C ARG A 36 10.47 -4.01 -10.73
N THR A 37 11.63 -3.84 -11.37
CA THR A 37 12.89 -4.40 -10.89
C THR A 37 13.56 -3.37 -10.01
N ASP A 38 13.97 -3.80 -8.82
CA ASP A 38 14.77 -3.00 -7.89
C ASP A 38 16.14 -3.66 -7.70
N ILE A 39 17.14 -2.86 -7.35
CA ILE A 39 18.52 -3.34 -7.15
C ILE A 39 18.88 -3.08 -5.70
N VAL A 40 18.82 -4.14 -4.89
CA VAL A 40 19.31 -4.08 -3.51
C VAL A 40 20.82 -4.22 -3.55
N ARG A 41 21.52 -3.18 -3.09
CA ARG A 41 22.99 -3.20 -2.97
C ARG A 41 23.39 -3.58 -1.56
N THR A 42 24.05 -4.72 -1.42
CA THR A 42 24.62 -5.16 -0.14
C THR A 42 26.10 -4.80 -0.11
N LYS A 43 26.52 -4.04 0.92
CA LYS A 43 27.94 -3.79 1.16
C LYS A 43 28.59 -5.08 1.62
N MET A 44 29.53 -5.63 0.84
CA MET A 44 30.36 -6.71 1.34
C MET A 44 31.40 -6.13 2.29
N LEU A 45 31.32 -6.51 3.58
CA LEU A 45 32.44 -6.37 4.52
C LEU A 45 33.49 -7.42 4.16
N SER A 46 34.28 -7.17 3.11
CA SER A 46 35.51 -7.91 2.89
C SER A 46 36.68 -7.03 3.31
N GLY A 47 37.57 -7.63 4.12
CA GLY A 47 38.68 -6.98 4.82
C GLY A 47 39.65 -6.18 3.94
N PRO A 48 40.73 -5.64 4.53
CA PRO A 48 41.59 -4.67 3.87
C PRO A 48 42.04 -5.16 2.49
N SER A 49 41.77 -4.34 1.47
CA SER A 49 42.12 -4.63 0.07
C SER A 49 43.63 -4.94 -0.04
N PRO A 50 44.04 -6.03 -0.71
CA PRO A 50 45.46 -6.38 -0.88
C PRO A 50 46.26 -5.31 -1.64
N VAL A 51 45.56 -4.51 -2.45
CA VAL A 51 46.09 -3.37 -3.18
C VAL A 51 45.47 -2.12 -2.55
N GLY A 52 46.24 -1.43 -1.70
CA GLY A 52 45.73 -0.29 -0.92
C GLY A 52 44.93 0.70 -1.77
N GLY A 53 43.64 0.85 -1.45
CA GLY A 53 42.71 1.73 -2.14
C GLY A 53 41.29 1.13 -2.18
N ALA A 54 40.37 1.75 -1.44
CA ALA A 54 38.95 1.42 -1.27
C ALA A 54 38.59 0.13 -0.49
N GLN A 55 37.68 0.28 0.48
CA GLN A 55 36.98 -0.82 1.14
C GLN A 55 36.00 -1.46 0.14
N GLY A 56 36.13 -2.78 -0.07
CA GLY A 56 35.11 -3.74 -0.54
C GLY A 56 34.12 -3.36 -1.64
N GLY A 57 34.01 -4.19 -2.69
CA GLY A 57 32.96 -4.07 -3.71
C GLY A 57 31.54 -4.23 -3.13
N THR A 58 30.55 -3.59 -3.75
CA THR A 58 29.13 -3.83 -3.46
C THR A 58 28.59 -4.91 -4.39
N GLU A 59 27.89 -5.90 -3.86
CA GLU A 59 27.11 -6.83 -4.68
C GLU A 59 25.69 -6.27 -4.84
N GLY A 60 25.15 -6.30 -6.06
CA GLY A 60 23.80 -5.85 -6.38
C GLY A 60 22.91 -7.03 -6.71
N GLU A 61 21.86 -7.25 -5.93
CA GLU A 61 20.84 -8.26 -6.21
C GLU A 61 19.64 -7.60 -6.88
N VAL A 62 19.22 -8.14 -8.03
CA VAL A 62 17.99 -7.70 -8.70
C VAL A 62 16.82 -8.37 -8.00
N VAL A 63 16.06 -7.59 -7.24
CA VAL A 63 14.83 -8.05 -6.57
C VAL A 63 13.59 -7.54 -7.30
N ARG A 64 12.48 -8.25 -7.10
CA ARG A 64 11.15 -7.88 -7.60
C ARG A 64 10.16 -7.91 -6.46
N THR A 65 10.45 -7.14 -5.41
CA THR A 65 9.50 -6.89 -4.32
C THR A 65 8.42 -5.93 -4.79
N LEU A 66 7.26 -5.93 -4.13
CA LEU A 66 6.26 -4.89 -4.37
C LEU A 66 6.86 -3.55 -3.99
N ASP A 67 6.70 -2.55 -4.86
CA ASP A 67 7.02 -1.17 -4.49
C ASP A 67 5.94 -0.56 -3.58
N GLU A 68 6.18 0.66 -3.09
CA GLU A 68 5.24 1.36 -2.20
C GLU A 68 3.87 1.57 -2.86
N PHE A 69 3.83 1.91 -4.15
CA PHE A 69 2.58 2.13 -4.89
C PHE A 69 1.81 0.82 -5.08
N GLU A 70 2.51 -0.27 -5.39
CA GLU A 70 1.91 -1.60 -5.49
C GLU A 70 1.36 -2.06 -4.13
N THR A 71 2.06 -1.76 -3.04
CA THR A 71 1.61 -2.08 -1.67
C THR A 71 0.37 -1.26 -1.29
N GLN A 72 0.37 0.05 -1.57
CA GLN A 72 -0.78 0.92 -1.36
C GLN A 72 -2.01 0.43 -2.13
N ALA A 73 -1.84 0.15 -3.44
CA ALA A 73 -2.91 -0.32 -4.32
C ALA A 73 -3.43 -1.70 -3.89
N ALA A 74 -2.55 -2.63 -3.53
CA ALA A 74 -2.94 -3.96 -3.07
C ALA A 74 -3.88 -3.88 -1.86
N HIS A 75 -3.48 -3.12 -0.85
CA HIS A 75 -4.27 -2.96 0.37
C HIS A 75 -5.57 -2.19 0.13
N TYR A 76 -5.55 -1.13 -0.68
CA TYR A 76 -6.75 -0.39 -1.05
C TYR A 76 -7.77 -1.30 -1.76
N ASN A 77 -7.33 -2.06 -2.76
CA ASN A 77 -8.18 -2.97 -3.53
C ASN A 77 -8.77 -4.10 -2.66
N ILE A 78 -7.98 -4.64 -1.72
CA ILE A 78 -8.47 -5.60 -0.73
C ILE A 78 -9.53 -4.96 0.16
N ALA A 79 -9.33 -3.72 0.60
CA ALA A 79 -10.31 -3.02 1.41
C ALA A 79 -11.65 -2.83 0.70
N CYS A 80 -11.63 -2.45 -0.58
CA CYS A 80 -12.82 -2.33 -1.42
C CYS A 80 -13.54 -3.68 -1.56
N ALA A 81 -12.81 -4.77 -1.82
CA ALA A 81 -13.40 -6.11 -1.92
C ALA A 81 -14.02 -6.57 -0.59
N CYS A 82 -13.34 -6.36 0.54
CA CYS A 82 -13.86 -6.66 1.87
C CYS A 82 -15.12 -5.83 2.21
N ALA A 83 -15.14 -4.53 1.88
CA ALA A 83 -16.31 -3.69 2.08
C ALA A 83 -17.52 -4.18 1.28
N ARG A 84 -17.32 -4.55 0.01
CA ARG A 84 -18.37 -5.14 -0.83
C ARG A 84 -18.90 -6.48 -0.30
N LEU A 85 -18.11 -7.21 0.48
CA LEU A 85 -18.51 -8.45 1.17
C LEU A 85 -19.12 -8.20 2.57
N GLY A 86 -19.19 -6.95 3.03
CA GLY A 86 -19.67 -6.60 4.38
C GLY A 86 -18.64 -6.88 5.49
N GLU A 87 -17.39 -7.17 5.14
CA GLU A 87 -16.29 -7.42 6.09
C GLU A 87 -15.69 -6.10 6.59
N VAL A 88 -16.45 -5.37 7.43
CA VAL A 88 -16.09 -4.01 7.89
C VAL A 88 -14.69 -3.96 8.53
N ALA A 89 -14.43 -4.80 9.53
CA ALA A 89 -13.17 -4.79 10.26
C ALA A 89 -11.96 -5.04 9.35
N GLU A 90 -12.06 -5.99 8.42
CA GLU A 90 -10.97 -6.30 7.47
C GLU A 90 -10.79 -5.20 6.43
N SER A 91 -11.87 -4.57 5.98
CA SER A 91 -11.80 -3.42 5.09
C SER A 91 -11.04 -2.26 5.73
N VAL A 92 -11.43 -1.85 6.94
CA VAL A 92 -10.78 -0.77 7.69
C VAL A 92 -9.32 -1.12 8.01
N ALA A 93 -9.02 -2.36 8.39
CA ALA A 93 -7.66 -2.81 8.63
C ALA A 93 -6.77 -2.71 7.38
N ASN A 94 -7.31 -2.98 6.19
CA ASN A 94 -6.56 -2.84 4.94
C ASN A 94 -6.45 -1.38 4.47
N LEU A 95 -7.47 -0.53 4.68
CA LEU A 95 -7.33 0.91 4.46
C LEU A 95 -6.18 1.48 5.29
N LYS A 96 -6.10 1.13 6.57
CA LYS A 96 -5.00 1.55 7.44
C LYS A 96 -3.64 1.15 6.88
N LYS A 97 -3.50 -0.09 6.39
CA LYS A 97 -2.24 -0.57 5.78
C LYS A 97 -1.90 0.18 4.50
N SER A 98 -2.89 0.54 3.69
CA SER A 98 -2.68 1.38 2.50
C SER A 98 -2.18 2.78 2.90
N PHE A 99 -2.77 3.38 3.94
CA PHE A 99 -2.36 4.70 4.44
C PHE A 99 -0.97 4.67 5.06
N ASP A 100 -0.65 3.64 5.83
CA ASP A 100 0.68 3.43 6.41
C ASP A 100 1.75 3.19 5.34
N ALA A 101 1.36 2.66 4.17
CA ALA A 101 2.23 2.51 3.00
C ALA A 101 2.36 3.81 2.17
N GLY A 102 1.73 4.91 2.58
CA GLY A 102 1.88 6.23 1.97
C GLY A 102 0.68 6.72 1.14
N PHE A 103 -0.43 5.99 1.09
CA PHE A 103 -1.63 6.47 0.40
C PHE A 103 -2.24 7.67 1.16
N ASP A 104 -2.41 8.79 0.47
CA ASP A 104 -2.81 10.08 1.06
C ASP A 104 -4.07 10.70 0.45
N ASN A 105 -4.66 10.08 -0.58
CA ASN A 105 -5.87 10.58 -1.22
C ASN A 105 -7.13 10.18 -0.44
N TYR A 106 -7.25 10.69 0.79
CA TYR A 106 -8.37 10.41 1.70
C TYR A 106 -9.71 10.91 1.16
N SER A 107 -9.72 11.90 0.26
CA SER A 107 -10.94 12.32 -0.46
C SER A 107 -11.50 11.21 -1.35
N THR A 108 -10.63 10.45 -2.02
CA THR A 108 -11.07 9.30 -2.83
C THR A 108 -11.69 8.22 -1.95
N VAL A 109 -11.08 7.91 -0.79
CA VAL A 109 -11.62 6.90 0.16
C VAL A 109 -13.04 7.26 0.60
N ARG A 110 -13.29 8.54 0.92
CA ARG A 110 -14.62 9.00 1.37
C ARG A 110 -15.68 8.98 0.28
N ALA A 111 -15.28 9.10 -0.98
CA ALA A 111 -16.20 9.11 -2.12
C ALA A 111 -16.33 7.75 -2.81
N ASP A 112 -15.52 6.76 -2.43
CA ASP A 112 -15.47 5.47 -3.11
C ASP A 112 -16.75 4.65 -2.86
N PRO A 113 -17.54 4.34 -3.90
CA PRO A 113 -18.76 3.56 -3.75
C PRO A 113 -18.50 2.10 -3.33
N ASP A 114 -17.31 1.54 -3.57
CA ASP A 114 -16.97 0.20 -3.11
C ASP A 114 -16.80 0.13 -1.58
N LEU A 115 -16.46 1.27 -0.97
CA LEU A 115 -16.36 1.43 0.49
C LEU A 115 -17.68 1.87 1.14
N GLY A 116 -18.77 1.98 0.36
CA GLY A 116 -20.05 2.49 0.87
C GLY A 116 -20.62 1.69 2.06
N ALA A 117 -20.29 0.39 2.17
CA ALA A 117 -20.72 -0.44 3.30
C ALA A 117 -19.98 -0.14 4.62
N VAL A 118 -18.81 0.50 4.55
CA VAL A 118 -18.03 0.89 5.73
C VAL A 118 -18.16 2.36 6.10
N HIS A 119 -18.61 3.20 5.16
CA HIS A 119 -18.89 4.62 5.44
C HIS A 119 -19.91 4.76 6.59
N GLY A 120 -19.64 5.66 7.53
CA GLY A 120 -20.47 5.87 8.71
C GLY A 120 -20.33 4.81 9.81
N THR A 121 -19.51 3.77 9.62
CA THR A 121 -19.16 2.86 10.72
C THR A 121 -18.17 3.52 11.68
N ALA A 122 -18.28 3.23 12.97
CA ALA A 122 -17.39 3.81 13.98
C ALA A 122 -15.91 3.49 13.71
N GLU A 123 -15.61 2.31 13.15
CA GLU A 123 -14.26 1.88 12.80
C GLU A 123 -13.68 2.71 11.65
N PHE A 124 -14.50 2.97 10.60
CA PHE A 124 -14.08 3.79 9.47
C PHE A 124 -13.90 5.25 9.87
N GLU A 125 -14.88 5.85 10.53
CA GLU A 125 -14.78 7.26 10.96
C GLU A 125 -13.59 7.47 11.91
N GLY A 126 -13.38 6.54 12.86
CA GLY A 126 -12.22 6.60 13.76
C GLY A 126 -10.87 6.49 13.03
N LEU A 127 -10.80 5.70 11.95
CA LEU A 127 -9.62 5.65 11.08
C LEU A 127 -9.42 6.99 10.36
N MET A 128 -10.47 7.54 9.73
CA MET A 128 -10.35 8.79 8.98
C MET A 128 -9.95 9.97 9.88
N ASP A 129 -10.56 10.07 11.07
CA ASP A 129 -10.22 11.08 12.07
C ASP A 129 -8.74 11.00 12.50
N GLN A 130 -8.19 9.78 12.65
CA GLN A 130 -6.79 9.59 12.98
C GLN A 130 -5.85 10.21 11.93
N TYR A 131 -6.14 10.04 10.64
CA TYR A 131 -5.27 10.51 9.56
C TYR A 131 -5.51 11.99 9.19
N ASP A 132 -6.73 12.51 9.37
CA ASP A 132 -7.00 13.96 9.25
C ASP A 132 -6.19 14.76 10.27
N ASN A 133 -6.18 14.30 11.53
CA ASN A 133 -5.41 14.93 12.60
C ASN A 133 -3.90 14.83 12.38
N ARG A 134 -3.43 13.77 11.71
CA ARG A 134 -2.01 13.59 11.35
C ARG A 134 -1.59 14.51 10.20
N GLY A 135 -2.48 14.80 9.25
CA GLY A 135 -2.25 15.75 8.16
C GLY A 135 -2.32 17.23 8.59
N GLY A 136 -3.03 17.54 9.69
CA GLY A 136 -3.22 18.91 10.20
C GLY A 136 -2.02 19.54 10.93
N GLY A 137 -0.95 18.79 11.20
CA GLY A 137 0.22 19.27 11.97
C GLY A 137 1.31 19.99 11.18
N GLY A 138 1.17 20.15 9.86
CA GLY A 138 2.30 20.47 8.97
C GLY A 138 2.39 21.88 8.38
N LEU A 139 1.40 22.78 8.50
CA LEU A 139 1.46 24.06 7.76
C LEU A 139 0.80 25.31 8.39
N PHE A 140 0.18 25.24 9.57
CA PHE A 140 -0.53 26.40 10.15
C PHE A 140 -0.01 26.85 11.54
N GLY A 141 1.32 26.85 11.71
CA GLY A 141 1.99 27.27 12.94
C GLY A 141 2.67 28.65 12.90
N PHE A 142 2.51 29.46 11.86
CA PHE A 142 3.14 30.79 11.80
C PHE A 142 2.19 31.83 11.21
N LEU A 143 2.00 32.93 11.96
CA LEU A 143 1.22 34.16 11.67
C LEU A 143 -0.12 34.31 12.42
N GLY A 144 -0.08 34.11 13.74
CA GLY A 144 -0.84 34.94 14.67
C GLY A 144 0.10 35.98 15.31
N GLY A 145 0.00 37.24 14.89
CA GLY A 145 0.79 38.34 15.44
C GLY A 145 0.11 39.66 15.13
N LYS A 146 -0.50 40.22 16.17
CA LYS A 146 -1.30 41.44 16.23
C LYS A 146 -0.55 42.69 15.76
#